data_AF-A0A1B6F7Z3-F1
#
_entry.id   AF-A0A1B6F7Z3-F1
#
_cell.length_a   1.000
_cell.length_b   1.000
_cell.length_c   1.000
_cell.angle_alpha   90.00
_cell.angle_beta   90.00
_cell.angle_gamma   90.00
#
_symmetry.space_group_name_H-M   'P 1'
#
loop_
_entity.id
_entity.type
_entity.pdbx_description
1 polymer ?
#
loop_
_entity_poly.entity_id
_entity_poly.type
_entity_poly.pdbx_seq_one_letter_code
_entity_poly.pdbx_strand_id
1 'polypeptide(L)'
;EVTKLMDEFLTKSLVVRKYNTVKNYYVYAIHDLLLYHLKKPLEKEDKLKDLHLKLISRYEELCNGNLACLPKSDNYIWYYIGYHIANSRNYSMFLKWYFNLDFVEAKLKITGLADLLMDYKRYGPLFTVGKSQDESSVILKQLTDFVRFVESYGVDVRRNHGPDIVQYALQEPHDSEVYKIAASQVQRRPNSAYLRFQLGPSENRSIPSTIQTKERVSSACFLKNNCDVLVALESGNIEV
;
A
#
# COMPACT_ATOMS: atom_id res chain seq x y z
N GLU A 1 -13.63 22.33 -17.01
CA GLU A 1 -14.03 21.31 -18.01
C GLU A 1 -14.59 20.04 -17.37
N VAL A 2 -13.82 19.34 -16.53
CA VAL A 2 -14.24 18.09 -15.85
C VAL A 2 -15.58 18.21 -15.10
N THR A 3 -15.77 19.27 -14.29
CA THR A 3 -17.02 19.48 -13.55
C THR A 3 -18.25 19.55 -14.47
N LYS A 4 -18.13 20.25 -15.61
CA LYS A 4 -19.22 20.42 -16.57
C LYS A 4 -19.62 19.07 -17.21
N LEU A 5 -18.64 18.24 -17.55
CA LEU A 5 -18.89 16.90 -18.08
C LEU A 5 -19.55 16.00 -17.01
N MET A 6 -19.07 16.05 -15.77
CA MET A 6 -19.65 15.27 -14.69
C MET A 6 -21.07 15.73 -14.34
N ASP A 7 -21.37 17.02 -14.44
CA ASP A 7 -22.73 17.55 -14.28
C ASP A 7 -23.67 17.02 -15.37
N GLU A 8 -23.19 16.83 -16.61
CA GLU A 8 -23.97 16.19 -17.67
C GLU A 8 -24.27 14.70 -17.36
N PHE A 9 -23.31 13.97 -16.80
CA PHE A 9 -23.56 12.59 -16.37
C PHE A 9 -24.50 12.52 -15.17
N LEU A 10 -24.45 13.51 -14.28
CA LEU A 10 -25.38 13.62 -13.15
C LEU A 10 -26.82 13.83 -13.62
N THR A 11 -27.06 14.74 -14.57
CA THR A 11 -28.42 15.00 -15.09
C THR A 11 -29.02 13.77 -15.78
N LYS A 12 -28.18 12.90 -16.32
CA LYS A 12 -28.57 11.62 -16.94
C LYS A 12 -28.62 10.44 -15.96
N SER A 13 -28.42 10.67 -14.66
CA SER A 13 -28.36 9.62 -13.63
C SER A 13 -27.31 8.52 -13.89
N LEU A 14 -26.24 8.85 -14.61
CA LEU A 14 -25.15 7.91 -14.94
C LEU A 14 -24.07 7.85 -13.84
N VAL A 15 -23.95 8.92 -13.06
CA VAL A 15 -23.06 9.01 -11.90
C VAL A 15 -23.82 9.60 -10.72
N VAL A 16 -23.32 9.38 -9.52
CA VAL A 16 -23.76 10.04 -8.29
C VAL A 16 -22.63 10.90 -7.75
N ARG A 17 -22.97 12.02 -7.10
CA ARG A 17 -21.99 12.95 -6.52
C ARG A 17 -22.17 13.03 -5.00
N LYS A 18 -21.06 12.91 -4.27
CA LYS A 18 -21.01 13.11 -2.82
C LYS A 18 -19.94 14.15 -2.49
N TYR A 19 -20.29 15.12 -1.67
CA TYR A 19 -19.31 16.09 -1.18
C TYR A 19 -18.49 15.48 -0.03
N ASN A 20 -17.17 15.53 -0.15
CA ASN A 20 -16.24 15.13 0.90
C ASN A 20 -15.87 16.35 1.73
N THR A 21 -16.50 16.50 2.90
CA THR A 21 -16.29 17.64 3.81
C THR A 21 -14.85 17.72 4.32
N VAL A 22 -14.22 16.57 4.59
CA VAL A 22 -12.84 16.51 5.12
C VAL A 22 -11.82 17.00 4.09
N LYS A 23 -12.07 16.73 2.81
CA LYS A 23 -11.12 17.05 1.74
C LYS A 23 -11.53 18.25 0.89
N ASN A 24 -12.71 18.82 1.15
CA ASN A 24 -13.26 19.98 0.44
C ASN A 24 -13.36 19.79 -1.09
N TYR A 25 -13.83 18.62 -1.54
CA TYR A 25 -14.11 18.38 -2.97
C TYR A 25 -15.26 17.39 -3.17
N TYR A 26 -15.80 17.37 -4.38
CA TYR A 26 -16.81 16.40 -4.79
C TYR A 26 -16.16 15.09 -5.28
N VAL A 27 -16.69 13.97 -4.82
CA VAL A 27 -16.38 12.63 -5.32
C VAL A 27 -17.54 12.16 -6.17
N TYR A 28 -17.23 11.61 -7.34
CA TYR A 28 -18.19 11.00 -8.25
C TYR A 28 -18.06 9.48 -8.16
N ALA A 29 -19.19 8.80 -8.07
CA ALA A 29 -19.25 7.34 -8.08
C ALA A 29 -20.24 6.86 -9.14
N ILE A 30 -20.05 5.62 -9.58
CA ILE A 30 -20.92 4.94 -10.53
C ILE A 30 -21.56 3.75 -9.84
N HIS A 31 -22.82 3.47 -10.17
CA HIS A 31 -23.51 2.30 -9.66
C HIS A 31 -22.94 1.01 -10.28
N ASP A 32 -22.83 -0.07 -9.50
CA ASP A 32 -22.19 -1.32 -9.93
C ASP A 32 -22.83 -1.92 -11.18
N LEU A 33 -24.16 -1.86 -11.32
CA LEU A 33 -24.87 -2.31 -12.52
C LEU A 33 -24.46 -1.54 -13.79
N LEU A 34 -24.28 -0.22 -13.68
CA LEU A 34 -23.83 0.61 -14.80
C LEU A 34 -22.36 0.29 -15.12
N LEU A 35 -21.52 0.19 -14.10
CA LEU A 35 -20.11 -0.16 -14.27
C LEU A 35 -19.93 -1.54 -14.93
N TYR A 36 -20.72 -2.53 -14.51
CA TYR A 36 -20.73 -3.87 -15.10
C TYR A 36 -21.13 -3.82 -16.58
N HIS A 37 -22.18 -3.07 -16.92
CA HIS A 37 -22.61 -2.90 -18.29
C HIS A 37 -21.53 -2.24 -19.16
N LEU A 38 -20.81 -1.24 -18.63
CA LEU A 38 -19.71 -0.56 -19.32
C LEU A 38 -18.48 -1.44 -19.51
N LYS A 39 -18.15 -2.30 -18.53
CA LYS A 39 -16.98 -3.19 -18.60
C LYS A 39 -17.15 -4.30 -19.63
N LYS A 40 -18.36 -4.86 -19.74
CA LYS A 40 -18.66 -6.00 -20.61
C LYS A 40 -18.18 -5.87 -22.08
N PRO A 41 -18.40 -4.76 -22.80
CA PRO A 41 -17.85 -4.60 -24.15
C PRO A 41 -16.33 -4.37 -24.15
N LEU A 42 -15.77 -3.70 -23.13
CA LEU A 42 -14.36 -3.33 -23.06
C LEU A 42 -13.43 -4.50 -22.74
N GLU A 43 -13.94 -5.52 -22.04
CA GLU A 43 -13.20 -6.74 -21.72
C GLU A 43 -12.87 -7.57 -22.96
N LYS A 44 -13.74 -7.54 -23.99
CA LYS A 44 -13.56 -8.33 -25.22
C LYS A 44 -12.44 -7.83 -26.12
N GLU A 45 -12.08 -6.56 -25.98
CA GLU A 45 -11.17 -5.87 -26.89
C GLU A 45 -9.83 -5.51 -26.23
N ASP A 46 -9.54 -6.07 -25.04
CA ASP A 46 -8.40 -5.69 -24.17
C ASP A 46 -8.31 -4.17 -23.84
N LYS A 47 -9.24 -3.34 -24.31
CA LYS A 47 -9.31 -1.89 -24.04
C LYS A 47 -9.34 -1.56 -22.55
N LEU A 48 -9.92 -2.44 -21.73
CA LEU A 48 -9.95 -2.26 -20.29
C LEU A 48 -8.54 -2.24 -19.68
N LYS A 49 -7.64 -3.10 -20.17
CA LYS A 49 -6.23 -3.13 -19.76
C LYS A 49 -5.55 -1.80 -20.09
N ASP A 50 -5.77 -1.29 -21.30
CA ASP A 50 -5.17 -0.04 -21.77
C ASP A 50 -5.67 1.18 -20.98
N LEU A 51 -6.95 1.18 -20.57
CA LEU A 51 -7.48 2.23 -19.69
C LEU A 51 -6.83 2.21 -18.31
N HIS A 52 -6.59 1.03 -17.73
CA HIS A 52 -5.85 0.90 -16.47
C HIS A 52 -4.42 1.38 -16.59
N LEU A 53 -3.72 0.98 -17.67
CA LEU A 53 -2.36 1.43 -17.93
C LEU A 53 -2.30 2.96 -18.12
N LYS A 54 -3.22 3.51 -18.91
CA LYS A 54 -3.33 4.95 -19.16
C LYS A 54 -3.51 5.73 -17.86
N LEU A 55 -4.36 5.25 -16.95
CA LEU A 55 -4.54 5.90 -15.64
C LEU A 55 -3.23 5.95 -14.86
N ILE A 56 -2.52 4.83 -14.77
CA ILE A 56 -1.24 4.76 -14.05
C ILE A 56 -0.21 5.69 -14.71
N SER A 57 -0.11 5.70 -16.03
CA SER A 57 0.82 6.58 -16.76
C SER A 57 0.54 8.05 -16.49
N ARG A 58 -0.72 8.48 -16.37
CA ARG A 58 -1.06 9.87 -16.00
C ARG A 58 -0.63 10.23 -14.57
N TYR A 59 -0.71 9.28 -13.64
CA TYR A 59 -0.17 9.48 -12.30
C TYR A 59 1.36 9.51 -12.29
N GLU A 60 2.02 8.63 -13.05
CA GLU A 60 3.48 8.69 -13.22
C GLU A 60 3.90 10.04 -13.83
N GLU A 61 3.24 10.52 -14.88
CA GLU A 61 3.48 11.85 -15.47
C GLU A 61 3.33 12.98 -14.44
N LEU A 62 2.25 12.98 -13.66
CA LEU A 62 2.00 13.97 -12.62
C LEU A 62 3.10 13.99 -11.55
N CYS A 63 3.71 12.83 -11.29
CA CYS A 63 4.70 12.66 -10.23
C CYS A 63 6.14 12.56 -10.76
N ASN A 64 6.40 12.98 -12.00
CA ASN A 64 7.72 12.91 -12.65
C ASN A 64 8.33 11.49 -12.61
N GLY A 65 7.50 10.47 -12.82
CA GLY A 65 7.88 9.06 -12.79
C GLY A 65 8.04 8.46 -11.39
N ASN A 66 7.79 9.23 -10.32
CA ASN A 66 7.89 8.76 -8.93
C ASN A 66 6.53 8.60 -8.23
N LEU A 67 5.97 7.40 -8.19
CA LEU A 67 4.69 7.16 -7.51
C LEU A 67 4.75 7.34 -5.99
N ALA A 68 5.94 7.42 -5.36
CA ALA A 68 6.02 7.82 -3.95
C ALA A 68 5.55 9.28 -3.73
N CYS A 69 5.56 10.10 -4.79
CA CYS A 69 5.14 11.50 -4.78
C CYS A 69 3.67 11.70 -5.16
N LEU A 70 2.86 10.63 -5.20
CA LEU A 70 1.41 10.73 -5.45
C LEU A 70 0.77 11.76 -4.49
N PRO A 71 -0.24 12.54 -4.95
CA PRO A 71 -0.85 13.56 -4.10
C PRO A 71 -1.40 12.98 -2.80
N LYS A 72 -0.93 13.47 -1.65
CA LYS A 72 -1.38 13.00 -0.32
C LYS A 72 -2.87 13.26 -0.07
N SER A 73 -3.46 14.20 -0.81
CA SER A 73 -4.89 14.54 -0.75
C SER A 73 -5.78 13.60 -1.57
N ASP A 74 -5.20 12.80 -2.48
CA ASP A 74 -5.93 11.83 -3.29
C ASP A 74 -6.42 10.71 -2.39
N ASN A 75 -7.73 10.50 -2.34
CA ASN A 75 -8.37 9.51 -1.48
C ASN A 75 -8.65 8.18 -2.21
N TYR A 76 -8.27 8.07 -3.49
CA TYR A 76 -8.57 6.93 -4.33
C TYR A 76 -7.29 6.15 -4.64
N ILE A 77 -6.32 6.80 -5.29
CA ILE A 77 -5.23 6.06 -5.92
C ILE A 77 -4.36 5.29 -4.93
N TRP A 78 -4.15 5.82 -3.72
CA TRP A 78 -3.39 5.12 -2.69
C TRP A 78 -3.96 3.75 -2.30
N TYR A 79 -5.28 3.61 -2.31
CA TYR A 79 -5.99 2.36 -2.00
C TYR A 79 -6.15 1.44 -3.22
N TYR A 80 -6.16 1.99 -4.43
CA TYR A 80 -6.52 1.24 -5.64
C TYR A 80 -5.39 1.12 -6.68
N ILE A 81 -4.19 1.65 -6.41
CA ILE A 81 -3.06 1.55 -7.34
C ILE A 81 -2.69 0.08 -7.63
N GLY A 82 -2.71 -0.80 -6.62
CA GLY A 82 -2.47 -2.24 -6.81
C GLY A 82 -3.54 -2.88 -7.72
N TYR A 83 -4.80 -2.48 -7.57
CA TYR A 83 -5.89 -2.93 -8.44
C TYR A 83 -5.64 -2.52 -9.89
N HIS A 84 -5.25 -1.27 -10.14
CA HIS A 84 -4.96 -0.81 -11.50
C HIS A 84 -3.74 -1.49 -12.10
N ILE A 85 -2.65 -1.69 -11.33
CA ILE A 85 -1.47 -2.40 -11.81
C ILE A 85 -1.85 -3.83 -12.22
N ALA A 86 -2.58 -4.55 -11.35
CA ALA A 86 -3.01 -5.92 -11.64
C ALA A 86 -3.84 -6.01 -12.93
N ASN A 87 -4.83 -5.13 -13.11
CA ASN A 87 -5.70 -5.16 -14.30
C ASN A 87 -5.01 -4.61 -15.56
N SER A 88 -3.95 -3.80 -15.43
CA SER A 88 -3.12 -3.38 -16.57
C SER A 88 -2.21 -4.50 -17.11
N ARG A 89 -2.07 -5.60 -16.36
CA ARG A 89 -1.10 -6.69 -16.60
C ARG A 89 0.37 -6.22 -16.70
N ASN A 90 0.69 -5.02 -16.24
CA ASN A 90 2.07 -4.54 -16.14
C ASN A 90 2.67 -4.89 -14.77
N TYR A 91 2.86 -6.18 -14.52
CA TYR A 91 3.27 -6.69 -13.21
C TYR A 91 4.67 -6.23 -12.77
N SER A 92 5.51 -5.77 -13.70
CA SER A 92 6.82 -5.17 -13.38
C SER A 92 6.70 -3.96 -12.44
N MET A 93 5.57 -3.26 -12.46
CA MET A 93 5.32 -2.11 -11.57
C MET A 93 5.18 -2.53 -10.11
N PHE A 94 4.77 -3.76 -9.82
CA PHE A 94 4.78 -4.27 -8.45
C PHE A 94 6.20 -4.33 -7.90
N LEU A 95 7.14 -4.91 -8.65
CA LEU A 95 8.55 -4.95 -8.25
C LEU A 95 9.15 -3.55 -8.11
N LYS A 96 8.81 -2.64 -9.03
CA LYS A 96 9.30 -1.25 -9.02
C LYS A 96 8.83 -0.47 -7.79
N TRP A 97 7.56 -0.61 -7.39
CA TRP A 97 6.94 0.25 -6.38
C TRP A 97 6.77 -0.41 -5.01
N TYR A 98 6.34 -1.66 -4.96
CA TYR A 98 6.09 -2.35 -3.69
C TYR A 98 7.36 -2.83 -2.99
N PHE A 99 8.53 -2.76 -3.65
CA PHE A 99 9.85 -2.90 -3.04
C PHE A 99 10.61 -1.56 -2.93
N ASN A 100 9.94 -0.43 -3.18
CA ASN A 100 10.53 0.90 -3.00
C ASN A 100 10.14 1.44 -1.62
N LEU A 101 11.13 1.71 -0.75
CA LEU A 101 10.89 2.19 0.61
C LEU A 101 10.15 3.55 0.65
N ASP A 102 10.42 4.47 -0.29
CA ASP A 102 9.74 5.77 -0.30
C ASP A 102 8.25 5.62 -0.63
N PHE A 103 7.92 4.73 -1.58
CA PHE A 103 6.53 4.41 -1.90
C PHE A 103 5.83 3.70 -0.74
N VAL A 104 6.51 2.72 -0.13
CA VAL A 104 6.01 2.01 1.05
C VAL A 104 5.74 2.98 2.20
N GLU A 105 6.65 3.92 2.49
CA GLU A 105 6.47 4.96 3.50
C GLU A 105 5.24 5.83 3.20
N ALA A 106 5.16 6.35 1.97
CA ALA A 106 4.08 7.24 1.58
C ALA A 106 2.71 6.54 1.67
N LYS A 107 2.62 5.28 1.22
CA LYS A 107 1.40 4.48 1.32
C LYS A 107 1.06 4.17 2.78
N LEU A 108 2.02 3.74 3.61
CA LEU A 108 1.79 3.49 5.04
C LEU A 108 1.26 4.71 5.79
N LYS A 109 1.78 5.91 5.51
CA LYS A 109 1.31 7.16 6.12
C LYS A 109 -0.13 7.51 5.76
N ILE A 110 -0.61 7.05 4.61
CA ILE A 110 -1.94 7.40 4.07
C ILE A 110 -2.97 6.30 4.34
N THR A 111 -2.68 5.06 3.94
CA THR A 111 -3.64 3.94 4.01
C THR A 111 -3.49 3.10 5.28
N GLY A 112 -2.31 3.13 5.90
CA GLY A 112 -1.97 2.32 7.06
C GLY A 112 -1.48 0.91 6.72
N LEU A 113 -0.93 0.21 7.72
CA LEU A 113 -0.31 -1.10 7.50
C LEU A 113 -1.27 -2.16 6.97
N ALA A 114 -2.53 -2.19 7.45
CA ALA A 114 -3.49 -3.23 7.08
C ALA A 114 -3.79 -3.24 5.57
N ASP A 115 -3.91 -2.07 4.97
CA ASP A 115 -4.12 -1.91 3.53
C ASP A 115 -2.91 -2.41 2.73
N LEU A 116 -1.69 -1.99 3.11
CA LEU A 116 -0.48 -2.43 2.43
C LEU A 116 -0.22 -3.94 2.57
N LEU A 117 -0.45 -4.51 3.76
CA LEU A 117 -0.34 -5.96 3.97
C LEU A 117 -1.38 -6.74 3.15
N MET A 118 -2.59 -6.22 3.04
CA MET A 118 -3.62 -6.79 2.16
C MET A 118 -3.19 -6.74 0.70
N ASP A 119 -2.57 -5.66 0.25
CA ASP A 119 -2.03 -5.57 -1.12
C ASP A 119 -0.92 -6.58 -1.37
N TYR A 120 0.05 -6.73 -0.44
CA TYR A 120 1.07 -7.78 -0.56
C TYR A 120 0.47 -9.18 -0.64
N LYS A 121 -0.53 -9.48 0.20
CA LYS A 121 -1.25 -10.76 0.17
C LYS A 121 -2.01 -10.99 -1.13
N ARG A 122 -2.74 -9.97 -1.60
CA ARG A 122 -3.61 -10.06 -2.78
C ARG A 122 -2.81 -10.10 -4.08
N TYR A 123 -1.78 -9.28 -4.20
CA TYR A 123 -1.03 -9.09 -5.44
C TYR A 123 0.32 -9.81 -5.46
N GLY A 124 0.82 -10.30 -4.33
CA GLY A 124 2.07 -11.06 -4.24
C GLY A 124 2.25 -12.15 -5.31
N PRO A 125 1.22 -12.99 -5.61
CA PRO A 125 1.31 -13.98 -6.67
C PRO A 125 1.58 -13.40 -8.08
N LEU A 126 1.26 -12.12 -8.30
CA LEU A 126 1.49 -11.44 -9.58
C LEU A 126 2.94 -10.98 -9.76
N PHE A 127 3.74 -10.91 -8.69
CA PHE A 127 5.11 -10.39 -8.73
C PHE A 127 6.04 -11.32 -9.53
N THR A 128 5.70 -12.60 -9.61
CA THR A 128 6.49 -13.66 -10.26
C THR A 128 5.98 -14.05 -11.65
N VAL A 129 4.93 -13.38 -12.15
CA VAL A 129 4.38 -13.70 -13.47
C VAL A 129 5.41 -13.38 -14.56
N GLY A 130 5.73 -14.38 -15.39
CA GLY A 130 6.74 -14.28 -16.45
C GLY A 130 8.18 -14.37 -15.97
N LYS A 131 8.41 -14.85 -14.73
CA LYS A 131 9.74 -15.06 -14.14
C LYS A 131 10.14 -16.52 -14.15
N SER A 132 11.45 -16.78 -14.20
CA SER A 132 11.98 -18.14 -14.00
C SER A 132 11.74 -18.61 -12.56
N GLN A 133 11.89 -19.91 -12.30
CA GLN A 133 11.74 -20.47 -10.95
C GLN A 133 12.74 -19.84 -9.96
N ASP A 134 13.98 -19.65 -10.40
CA ASP A 134 15.04 -19.05 -9.57
C ASP A 134 14.73 -17.58 -9.26
N GLU A 135 14.36 -16.77 -10.26
CA GLU A 135 13.93 -15.39 -10.04
C GLU A 135 12.70 -15.31 -9.10
N SER A 136 11.74 -16.22 -9.28
CA SER A 136 10.53 -16.27 -8.46
C SER A 136 10.85 -16.52 -7.00
N SER A 137 11.79 -17.42 -6.72
CA SER A 137 12.22 -17.72 -5.34
C SER A 137 12.81 -16.49 -4.64
N VAL A 138 13.63 -15.71 -5.35
CA VAL A 138 14.24 -14.48 -4.84
C VAL A 138 13.18 -13.41 -4.59
N ILE A 139 12.25 -13.23 -5.53
CA ILE A 139 11.15 -12.26 -5.40
C ILE A 139 10.23 -12.61 -4.22
N LEU A 140 9.91 -13.89 -4.02
CA LEU A 140 9.07 -14.33 -2.90
C LEU A 140 9.78 -14.17 -1.55
N LYS A 141 11.10 -14.41 -1.48
CA LYS A 141 11.89 -14.08 -0.30
C LYS A 141 11.86 -12.57 -0.02
N GLN A 142 12.09 -11.75 -1.04
CA GLN A 142 12.02 -10.29 -0.92
C GLN A 142 10.65 -9.81 -0.45
N LEU A 143 9.57 -10.39 -1.00
CA LEU A 143 8.20 -10.11 -0.56
C LEU A 143 8.00 -10.46 0.93
N THR A 144 8.52 -11.60 1.37
CA THR A 144 8.46 -12.01 2.77
C THR A 144 9.21 -11.05 3.68
N ASP A 145 10.41 -10.60 3.25
CA ASP A 145 11.20 -9.62 3.99
C ASP A 145 10.43 -8.27 4.12
N PHE A 146 9.76 -7.81 3.06
CA PHE A 146 8.93 -6.59 3.11
C PHE A 146 7.68 -6.74 3.97
N VAL A 147 6.97 -7.87 3.90
CA VAL A 147 5.81 -8.15 4.75
C VAL A 147 6.22 -8.10 6.21
N ARG A 148 7.29 -8.81 6.57
CA ARG A 148 7.84 -8.81 7.94
C ARG A 148 8.23 -7.41 8.41
N PHE A 149 8.88 -6.63 7.55
CA PHE A 149 9.27 -5.26 7.85
C PHE A 149 8.03 -4.37 8.14
N VAL A 150 6.98 -4.49 7.33
CA VAL A 150 5.73 -3.75 7.53
C VAL A 150 4.99 -4.21 8.78
N GLU A 151 4.97 -5.50 9.10
CA GLU A 151 4.41 -6.01 10.36
C GLU A 151 5.16 -5.47 11.58
N SER A 152 6.49 -5.37 11.50
CA SER A 152 7.35 -4.94 12.60
C SER A 152 7.31 -3.43 12.85
N TYR A 153 7.36 -2.62 11.78
CA TYR A 153 7.55 -1.17 11.89
C TYR A 153 6.45 -0.35 11.21
N GLY A 154 5.47 -0.96 10.55
CA GLY A 154 4.47 -0.23 9.76
C GLY A 154 3.65 0.76 10.58
N VAL A 155 3.37 0.45 11.84
CA VAL A 155 2.74 1.37 12.80
C VAL A 155 3.62 2.59 13.06
N ASP A 156 4.90 2.38 13.33
CA ASP A 156 5.82 3.46 13.70
C ASP A 156 6.20 4.33 12.51
N VAL A 157 6.35 3.75 11.32
CA VAL A 157 6.54 4.47 10.05
C VAL A 157 5.34 5.37 9.74
N ARG A 158 4.11 4.93 10.07
CA ARG A 158 2.90 5.72 9.90
C ARG A 158 2.87 6.96 10.81
N ARG A 159 3.53 6.92 11.98
CA ARG A 159 3.58 8.06 12.89
C ARG A 159 4.43 9.17 12.25
N ASN A 160 3.83 10.35 12.03
CA ASN A 160 4.50 11.48 11.35
C ASN A 160 5.72 12.06 12.10
N HIS A 161 5.98 11.63 13.34
CA HIS A 161 7.07 12.12 14.18
C HIS A 161 8.19 11.08 14.40
N GLY A 162 8.16 9.96 13.67
CA GLY A 162 9.22 8.94 13.72
C GLY A 162 10.42 9.25 12.83
N PRO A 163 11.53 8.50 12.99
CA PRO A 163 12.64 8.53 12.04
C PRO A 163 12.21 8.12 10.62
N ASP A 164 13.06 8.45 9.65
CA ASP A 164 12.96 8.05 8.24
C ASP A 164 12.76 6.52 8.13
N ILE A 165 11.91 6.06 7.20
CA ILE A 165 11.71 4.63 6.90
C ILE A 165 13.03 3.89 6.67
N VAL A 166 14.02 4.57 6.08
CA VAL A 166 15.36 4.00 5.86
C VAL A 166 16.03 3.63 7.18
N GLN A 167 15.85 4.42 8.24
CA GLN A 167 16.39 4.12 9.57
C GLN A 167 15.72 2.89 10.21
N TYR A 168 14.44 2.65 9.95
CA TYR A 168 13.78 1.40 10.36
C TYR A 168 14.30 0.22 9.54
N ALA A 169 14.42 0.39 8.22
CA ALA A 169 14.88 -0.66 7.33
C ALA A 169 16.35 -1.07 7.56
N LEU A 170 17.21 -0.15 8.03
CA LEU A 170 18.57 -0.46 8.48
C LEU A 170 18.63 -1.29 9.77
N GLN A 171 17.51 -1.42 10.48
CA GLN A 171 17.39 -2.31 11.63
C GLN A 171 16.91 -3.70 11.23
N GLU A 172 16.73 -4.00 9.94
CA GLU A 172 16.46 -5.36 9.49
C GLU A 172 17.74 -6.22 9.45
N PRO A 173 17.61 -7.56 9.50
CA PRO A 173 18.74 -8.48 9.35
C PRO A 173 19.54 -8.21 8.07
N HIS A 174 20.86 -8.35 8.12
CA HIS A 174 21.76 -8.02 7.01
C HIS A 174 21.52 -8.88 5.75
N ASP A 175 20.95 -10.07 5.91
CA ASP A 175 20.56 -11.00 4.85
C ASP A 175 19.18 -10.68 4.22
N SER A 176 18.41 -9.77 4.83
CA SER A 176 17.13 -9.31 4.30
C SER A 176 17.31 -8.38 3.09
N GLU A 177 16.39 -8.44 2.13
CA GLU A 177 16.40 -7.52 1.00
C GLU A 177 16.06 -6.08 1.41
N VAL A 178 15.24 -5.91 2.45
CA VAL A 178 14.89 -4.60 3.01
C VAL A 178 16.14 -3.86 3.51
N TYR A 179 17.01 -4.54 4.26
CA TYR A 179 18.28 -3.97 4.72
C TYR A 179 19.19 -3.57 3.54
N LYS A 180 19.32 -4.45 2.53
CA LYS A 180 20.18 -4.19 1.35
C LYS A 180 19.69 -2.96 0.58
N ILE A 181 18.38 -2.82 0.39
CA ILE A 181 17.78 -1.65 -0.26
C ILE A 181 18.07 -0.40 0.56
N ALA A 182 17.83 -0.43 1.88
CA ALA A 182 18.09 0.71 2.77
C ALA A 182 19.55 1.14 2.73
N ALA A 183 20.49 0.20 2.82
CA ALA A 183 21.91 0.47 2.73
C ALA A 183 22.31 1.14 1.41
N SER A 184 21.69 0.73 0.28
CA SER A 184 21.91 1.39 -1.02
C SER A 184 21.33 2.80 -1.09
N GLN A 185 20.21 3.06 -0.40
CA GLN A 185 19.57 4.37 -0.37
C GLN A 185 20.35 5.39 0.47
N VAL A 186 20.98 4.96 1.57
CA VAL A 186 21.86 5.81 2.40
C VAL A 186 22.97 6.44 1.55
N GLN A 187 23.58 5.65 0.65
CA GLN A 187 24.64 6.13 -0.24
C GLN A 187 24.17 7.25 -1.19
N ARG A 188 22.86 7.32 -1.46
CA ARG A 188 22.23 8.35 -2.31
C ARG A 188 21.73 9.57 -1.51
N ARG A 189 21.81 9.54 -0.17
CA ARG A 189 21.37 10.59 0.75
C ARG A 189 22.55 11.08 1.63
N PRO A 190 23.55 11.78 1.05
CA PRO A 190 24.79 12.13 1.75
C PRO A 190 24.58 13.11 2.92
N ASN A 191 23.46 13.84 2.94
CA ASN A 191 23.16 14.85 3.98
C ASN A 191 22.33 14.29 5.15
N SER A 192 22.19 12.96 5.25
CA SER A 192 21.40 12.32 6.30
C SER A 192 22.27 11.41 7.16
N ALA A 193 22.24 11.61 8.47
CA ALA A 193 22.94 10.77 9.43
C ALA A 193 22.05 9.58 9.81
N TYR A 194 22.47 8.37 9.43
CA TYR A 194 21.80 7.13 9.80
C TYR A 194 22.63 6.34 10.80
N LEU A 195 21.96 5.70 11.75
CA LEU A 195 22.58 4.81 12.73
C LEU A 195 22.56 3.38 12.21
N ARG A 196 23.70 2.70 12.28
CA ARG A 196 23.81 1.27 11.95
C ARG A 196 23.89 0.47 13.24
N PHE A 197 22.94 -0.44 13.41
CA PHE A 197 22.94 -1.41 14.49
C PHE A 197 23.52 -2.73 13.98
N GLN A 198 24.46 -3.31 14.73
CA GLN A 198 24.95 -4.66 14.44
C GLN A 198 23.92 -5.66 14.94
N LEU A 199 23.04 -6.07 14.04
CA LEU A 199 22.01 -7.07 14.33
C LEU A 199 22.42 -8.40 13.70
N GLY A 200 22.27 -9.47 14.45
CA GLY A 200 22.52 -10.83 13.97
C GLY A 200 21.50 -11.28 12.90
N PRO A 201 21.68 -12.49 12.34
CA PRO A 201 20.78 -13.05 11.33
C PRO A 201 19.33 -13.17 11.82
N SER A 202 18.40 -13.21 10.86
CA SER A 202 16.94 -13.17 11.06
C SER A 202 16.36 -14.26 11.97
N GLU A 203 17.06 -15.38 12.14
CA GLU A 203 16.61 -16.57 12.87
C GLU A 203 16.34 -16.35 14.38
N ASN A 204 16.81 -15.24 14.95
CA ASN A 204 16.71 -14.96 16.39
C ASN A 204 15.73 -13.84 16.79
N ARG A 205 14.89 -13.36 15.87
CA ARG A 205 13.93 -12.27 16.17
C ARG A 205 12.49 -12.78 16.29
N SER A 206 11.91 -12.60 17.46
CA SER A 206 10.45 -12.62 17.65
C SER A 206 9.87 -11.31 17.10
N ILE A 207 9.00 -11.40 16.10
CA ILE A 207 8.26 -10.25 15.57
C ILE A 207 6.94 -10.17 16.35
N PRO A 208 6.73 -9.12 17.17
CA PRO A 208 5.46 -8.96 17.86
C PRO A 208 4.39 -8.50 16.87
N SER A 209 3.33 -9.29 16.69
CA SER A 209 2.10 -8.79 16.05
C SER A 209 1.44 -7.77 16.98
N THR A 210 1.20 -6.56 16.48
CA THR A 210 0.77 -5.43 17.31
C THR A 210 -0.60 -4.92 16.89
N ILE A 211 -1.51 -4.81 17.86
CA ILE A 211 -2.82 -4.16 17.69
C ILE A 211 -2.74 -2.74 18.25
N GLN A 212 -3.11 -1.74 17.45
CA GLN A 212 -3.18 -0.35 17.90
C GLN A 212 -4.52 -0.07 18.54
N THR A 213 -4.52 0.29 19.81
CA THR A 213 -5.70 0.79 20.52
C THR A 213 -5.59 2.30 20.73
N LYS A 214 -6.73 2.98 20.82
CA LYS A 214 -6.76 4.43 21.09
C LYS A 214 -6.48 4.78 22.56
N GLU A 215 -6.62 3.80 23.43
CA GLU A 215 -6.54 3.95 24.88
C GLU A 215 -5.79 2.76 25.49
N ARG A 216 -5.59 2.83 26.81
CA ARG A 216 -4.93 1.77 27.56
C ARG A 216 -5.79 0.52 27.61
N VAL A 217 -5.17 -0.61 27.29
CA VAL A 217 -5.81 -1.93 27.29
C VAL A 217 -5.88 -2.45 28.72
N SER A 218 -7.09 -2.80 29.15
CA SER A 218 -7.33 -3.45 30.45
C SER A 218 -7.24 -4.98 30.33
N SER A 219 -7.68 -5.55 29.20
CA SER A 219 -7.63 -6.99 28.93
C SER A 219 -7.69 -7.26 27.43
N ALA A 220 -7.12 -8.38 26.96
CA ALA A 220 -7.25 -8.83 25.58
C ALA A 220 -7.36 -10.36 25.51
N CYS A 221 -8.14 -10.89 24.58
CA CYS A 221 -8.26 -12.33 24.35
C CYS A 221 -8.48 -12.68 22.87
N PHE A 222 -8.02 -13.85 22.46
CA PHE A 222 -8.34 -14.40 21.13
C PHE A 222 -9.76 -14.97 21.12
N LEU A 223 -10.51 -14.67 20.06
CA LEU A 223 -11.79 -15.32 19.80
C LEU A 223 -11.58 -16.76 19.33
N LYS A 224 -12.61 -17.61 19.48
CA LYS A 224 -12.55 -19.04 19.10
C LYS A 224 -12.21 -19.29 17.63
N ASN A 225 -12.38 -18.30 16.77
CA ASN A 225 -11.99 -18.39 15.36
C ASN A 225 -10.48 -18.18 15.14
N ASN A 226 -9.71 -17.85 16.17
CA ASN A 226 -8.26 -17.57 16.15
C ASN A 226 -7.82 -16.50 15.14
N CYS A 227 -8.76 -15.74 14.58
CA CYS A 227 -8.50 -14.70 13.60
C CYS A 227 -8.77 -13.30 14.16
N ASP A 228 -9.63 -13.21 15.17
CA ASP A 228 -10.05 -11.95 15.76
C ASP A 228 -9.57 -11.87 17.22
N VAL A 229 -9.22 -10.66 17.65
CA VAL A 229 -8.76 -10.39 19.03
C VAL A 229 -9.71 -9.39 19.65
N LEU A 230 -10.37 -9.80 20.74
CA LEU A 230 -11.15 -8.90 21.57
C LEU A 230 -10.20 -8.11 22.47
N VAL A 231 -10.32 -6.79 22.43
CA VAL A 231 -9.55 -5.89 23.28
C VAL A 231 -10.49 -5.03 24.10
N ALA A 232 -10.40 -5.13 25.42
CA ALA A 232 -11.13 -4.28 26.36
C ALA A 232 -10.26 -3.09 26.76
N LEU A 233 -10.84 -1.89 26.71
CA LEU A 233 -10.19 -0.63 27.06
C LEU A 233 -10.53 -0.20 28.48
N GLU A 234 -9.69 0.62 29.11
CA GLU A 234 -9.97 1.19 30.45
C GLU A 234 -11.22 2.08 30.47
N SER A 235 -11.65 2.64 29.33
CA SER A 235 -12.93 3.37 29.23
C SER A 235 -14.18 2.49 29.32
N GLY A 236 -14.03 1.16 29.29
CA GLY A 236 -15.15 0.22 29.22
C GLY A 236 -15.60 -0.11 27.79
N ASN A 237 -14.95 0.46 26.77
CA ASN A 237 -15.18 0.10 25.37
C ASN A 237 -14.50 -1.23 25.01
N ILE A 238 -15.07 -1.92 24.01
CA ILE A 238 -14.54 -3.17 23.46
C ILE A 238 -14.26 -2.96 21.97
N GLU A 239 -13.07 -3.33 21.53
CA GLU A 239 -12.63 -3.36 20.12
C GLU A 239 -12.41 -4.82 19.68
N VAL A 240 -12.64 -5.10 18.40
CA VAL A 240 -12.39 -6.40 17.73
C VAL A 240 -11.49 -6.15 16.53
#